data_AF-A0A2J4PRA7-F1
#
_entry.id   AF-A0A2J4PRA7-F1
#
_cell.length_a   1.000
_cell.length_b   1.000
_cell.length_c   1.000
_cell.angle_alpha   90.00
_cell.angle_beta   90.00
_cell.angle_gamma   90.00
#
_symmetry.space_group_name_H-M   'P 1'
#
loop_
_entity.id
_entity.type
_entity.pdbx_description
1 polymer ?
#
loop_
_entity_poly.entity_id
_entity_poly.type
_entity_poly.pdbx_seq_one_letter_code
_entity_poly.pdbx_strand_id
1 'polypeptide(L)' 'MSQAIQHNSQVMMTRHPKFLRTAEALRPALSRQAHPPIAVVEAHADAAALFGWRAEPVSTLAAFYQRELSSGD' A
#
# COMPACT_ATOMS: atom_id res chain seq x y z
N MET A 1 17.03 -17.97 9.25
CA MET A 1 17.07 -18.75 8.00
C MET A 1 15.75 -18.55 7.29
N SER A 2 15.72 -18.20 5.99
CA SER A 2 14.44 -17.91 5.30
C SER A 2 13.72 -19.20 4.88
N GLN A 3 12.39 -19.21 4.97
CA GLN A 3 11.53 -20.35 4.60
C GLN A 3 11.74 -20.85 3.16
N ALA A 4 12.13 -19.96 2.24
CA ALA A 4 12.38 -20.28 0.84
C ALA A 4 13.58 -21.23 0.64
N ILE A 5 14.59 -21.15 1.52
CA ILE A 5 15.77 -22.04 1.50
C ILE A 5 15.42 -23.43 2.03
N GLN A 6 14.45 -23.53 2.94
CA GLN A 6 14.01 -24.80 3.52
C GLN A 6 13.19 -25.64 2.52
N HIS A 7 12.33 -25.01 1.72
CA HIS A 7 11.51 -25.71 0.71
C HIS A 7 12.26 -26.05 -0.58
N ASN A 8 13.40 -25.39 -0.85
CA ASN A 8 14.20 -25.57 -2.06
C ASN A 8 15.62 -26.04 -1.73
N SER A 9 15.75 -27.00 -0.81
CA SER A 9 17.03 -27.56 -0.35
C SER A 9 17.92 -28.13 -1.48
N GLN A 10 17.29 -28.48 -2.60
CA GLN A 10 17.91 -28.99 -3.82
C GLN A 10 18.45 -27.89 -4.77
N VAL A 11 18.17 -26.60 -4.51
CA VAL A 11 18.66 -25.48 -5.32
C VAL A 11 20.00 -24.99 -4.79
N MET A 12 21.04 -25.10 -5.60
CA MET A 12 22.36 -24.56 -5.26
C MET A 12 22.35 -23.03 -5.30
N MET A 13 22.80 -22.41 -4.20
CA MET A 13 22.92 -20.95 -4.07
C MET A 13 24.36 -20.58 -3.74
N THR A 14 24.93 -19.64 -4.49
CA THR A 14 26.25 -19.06 -4.21
C THR A 14 26.09 -17.61 -3.78
N ARG A 15 26.57 -17.27 -2.58
CA ARG A 15 26.57 -15.90 -2.08
C ARG A 15 27.89 -15.22 -2.46
N HIS A 16 27.82 -14.00 -3.01
CA HIS A 16 29.00 -13.18 -3.33
C HIS A 16 29.06 -11.94 -2.40
N PRO A 17 29.77 -12.01 -1.26
CA PRO A 17 29.71 -10.95 -0.24
C PRO A 17 30.19 -9.58 -0.70
N LYS A 18 31.12 -9.53 -1.67
CA LYS A 18 31.61 -8.26 -2.24
C LYS A 18 30.48 -7.51 -2.95
N PHE A 19 29.71 -8.20 -3.79
CA PHE A 19 28.59 -7.59 -4.53
C PHE A 19 27.47 -7.14 -3.60
N LEU A 20 27.17 -7.93 -2.56
CA LEU A 20 26.17 -7.54 -1.56
C LEU A 20 26.56 -6.28 -0.79
N ARG A 21 27.83 -6.12 -0.43
CA ARG A 21 28.32 -4.89 0.23
C ARG A 21 28.23 -3.67 -0.70
N THR A 22 28.60 -3.84 -1.96
CA THR A 22 28.46 -2.76 -2.95
C THR A 22 26.99 -2.38 -3.16
N ALA A 23 26.10 -3.37 -3.24
CA ALA A 23 24.66 -3.14 -3.38
C ALA A 23 24.07 -2.41 -2.15
N GLU A 24 24.46 -2.81 -0.94
CA GLU A 24 24.00 -2.14 0.28
C GLU A 24 24.47 -0.68 0.36
N ALA A 25 25.71 -0.40 -0.07
CA ALA A 25 26.24 0.96 -0.12
C ALA A 25 25.51 1.85 -1.15
N LEU A 26 24.84 1.24 -2.13
CA LEU A 26 24.05 1.92 -3.16
C LEU A 26 22.56 2.00 -2.81
N ARG A 27 22.16 1.63 -1.58
CA ARG A 27 20.75 1.70 -1.18
C ARG A 27 20.28 3.15 -1.23
N PRO A 28 19.31 3.50 -2.10
CA PRO A 28 18.85 4.87 -2.23
C PRO A 28 18.09 5.29 -0.97
N ALA A 29 18.15 6.58 -0.65
CA ALA A 29 17.24 7.17 0.31
C ALA A 29 15.85 7.32 -0.32
N LEU A 30 14.80 7.00 0.44
CA LEU A 30 13.43 7.29 0.03
C LEU A 30 13.08 8.73 0.41
N SER A 31 12.50 9.48 -0.52
CA SER A 31 11.83 10.73 -0.19
C SER A 31 10.47 10.42 0.44
N ARG A 32 10.09 11.19 1.45
CA ARG A 32 8.79 11.07 2.12
C ARG A 32 8.02 12.37 1.92
N GLN A 33 6.83 12.26 1.35
CA GLN A 33 5.93 13.38 1.12
C GLN A 33 4.51 13.00 1.54
N ALA A 34 3.91 13.79 2.42
CA ALA A 34 2.52 13.64 2.80
C ALA A 34 1.61 14.28 1.74
N HIS A 35 0.49 13.62 1.44
CA HIS A 35 -0.53 14.12 0.53
C HIS A 35 -1.89 14.00 1.22
N PRO A 36 -2.70 15.08 1.26
CA PRO A 36 -4.04 15.02 1.81
C PRO A 36 -4.98 14.24 0.88
N PRO A 37 -6.02 13.59 1.41
CA PRO A 37 -7.10 13.06 0.60
C PRO A 37 -7.86 14.20 -0.12
N ILE A 38 -8.74 13.85 -1.07
CA ILE A 38 -9.46 14.84 -1.89
C ILE A 38 -10.96 14.92 -1.61
N ALA A 39 -11.61 13.82 -1.20
CA ALA A 39 -13.05 13.77 -0.96
C ALA A 39 -13.43 12.59 -0.06
N VAL A 40 -14.62 12.69 0.54
CA VAL A 40 -15.34 11.54 1.10
C VAL A 40 -16.30 11.03 0.03
N VAL A 41 -16.40 9.72 -0.13
CA VAL A 41 -17.26 9.07 -1.13
C VAL A 41 -18.14 8.01 -0.48
N GLU A 42 -19.32 7.79 -1.05
CA GLU A 42 -20.15 6.61 -0.76
C GLU A 42 -19.95 5.56 -1.86
N ALA A 43 -19.92 4.29 -1.45
CA ALA A 43 -19.78 3.16 -2.36
C ALA A 43 -21.16 2.57 -2.66
N HIS A 44 -21.51 2.48 -3.94
CA HIS A 44 -22.73 1.84 -4.41
C HIS A 44 -22.39 0.58 -5.21
N ALA A 45 -23.13 -0.50 -4.94
CA ALA A 45 -23.05 -1.69 -5.76
C ALA A 45 -23.57 -1.38 -7.17
N ASP A 46 -22.72 -1.62 -8.16
CA ASP A 46 -22.99 -1.36 -9.57
C ASP A 46 -22.28 -2.42 -10.42
N ALA A 47 -23.04 -3.38 -10.94
CA ALA A 47 -22.50 -4.49 -11.73
C ALA A 47 -21.77 -4.05 -13.01
N ALA A 48 -22.02 -2.84 -13.51
CA ALA A 48 -21.35 -2.30 -14.69
C ALA A 48 -20.08 -1.49 -14.34
N ALA A 49 -19.81 -1.24 -13.06
CA ALA A 49 -18.67 -0.47 -12.60
C ALA A 49 -17.42 -1.33 -12.31
N LEU A 50 -16.31 -0.66 -12.00
CA LEU A 50 -15.03 -1.30 -11.70
C LEU A 50 -15.19 -2.24 -10.50
N PHE A 51 -15.01 -3.54 -10.74
CA PHE A 51 -15.19 -4.59 -9.73
C PHE A 51 -16.56 -4.56 -9.01
N GLY A 52 -17.60 -4.06 -9.68
CA GLY A 52 -18.95 -4.05 -9.12
C GLY A 52 -19.26 -2.87 -8.19
N TRP A 53 -18.39 -1.86 -8.10
CA TRP A 53 -18.56 -0.73 -7.18
C TRP A 53 -18.37 0.61 -7.87
N ARG A 54 -19.25 1.56 -7.57
CA ARG A 54 -19.17 2.95 -8.00
C ARG A 54 -19.03 3.87 -6.80
N ALA A 55 -18.09 4.81 -6.87
CA ALA A 55 -17.87 5.82 -5.84
C ALA A 55 -18.59 7.13 -6.22
N GLU A 56 -19.41 7.65 -5.32
CA GLU A 56 -20.08 8.94 -5.46
C GLU A 56 -19.55 9.93 -4.42
N PRO A 57 -18.97 11.09 -4.79
CA PRO A 57 -18.49 12.08 -3.84
C PRO A 57 -19.63 12.69 -3.01
N VAL A 58 -19.51 12.62 -1.68
CA VAL A 58 -20.56 13.10 -0.75
C VAL A 58 -20.15 14.34 0.03
N SER A 59 -18.85 14.53 0.31
CA SER A 59 -18.40 15.74 1.01
C SER A 59 -16.93 16.07 0.78
N THR A 60 -16.57 17.31 1.08
CA THR A 60 -15.17 17.70 1.28
C THR A 60 -14.66 17.20 2.62
N LEU A 61 -13.33 17.15 2.78
CA LEU A 61 -12.69 16.81 4.07
C LEU A 61 -12.98 17.83 5.16
N ALA A 62 -13.04 19.12 4.81
CA ALA A 62 -13.32 20.17 5.78
C ALA A 62 -14.71 19.99 6.41
N ALA A 63 -15.71 19.66 5.59
CA ALA A 63 -17.06 19.34 6.08
C ALA A 63 -17.06 18.04 6.90
N PHE A 64 -16.29 17.03 6.46
CA PHE A 64 -16.16 15.77 7.19
C PHE A 64 -15.56 15.95 8.59
N TYR A 65 -14.54 16.78 8.74
CA TYR A 65 -13.92 17.04 10.04
C TYR A 65 -14.83 17.76 11.05
N GLN A 66 -15.94 18.35 10.60
CA GLN A 66 -16.94 18.95 11.49
C GLN A 66 -18.04 17.97 11.89
N ARG A 67 -18.08 16.77 11.31
CA ARG A 67 -19.11 15.77 11.59
C ARG A 67 -18.79 15.04 12.89
N GLU A 68 -19.79 14.90 13.76
CA GLU A 68 -19.68 13.97 14.89
C GLU A 68 -19.64 12.54 14.35
N LEU A 69 -18.60 11.78 14.70
CA LEU A 69 -18.47 10.38 14.32
C LEU A 69 -19.05 9.52 15.42
N SER A 70 -19.98 8.64 15.04
CA SER A 70 -20.62 7.67 15.90
C SER A 70 -19.96 6.29 15.72
N SER A 71 -20.16 5.40 16.69
CA SER A 71 -19.62 4.04 16.59
C SER A 71 -20.37 3.28 15.49
N GLY A 72 -19.66 2.90 14.43
CA GLY A 72 -20.21 2.22 13.26
C GLY A 72 -20.28 3.07 11.99
N ASP A 73 -19.91 4.36 12.07
CA ASP A 73 -19.48 5.15 10.90
C ASP A 73 -18.17 4.63 10.29
#